data_AF-A0A953XFN8-F1
#
_entry.id   AF-A0A953XFN8-F1
#
_cell.length_a   1.000
_cell.length_b   1.000
_cell.length_c   1.000
_cell.angle_alpha   90.00
_cell.angle_beta   90.00
_cell.angle_gamma   90.00
#
_symmetry.space_group_name_H-M   'P 1'
#
loop_
_entity.id
_entity.type
_entity.pdbx_description
1 polymer ?
#
loop_
_entity_poly.entity_id
_entity_poly.type
_entity_poly.pdbx_seq_one_letter_code
_entity_poly.pdbx_strand_id
1 'polypeptide(L)'
;MSLAEMHARARGEVPAFSRPSRYINRMALFVGGVAVVALLLFQGLSNAFMANPALNGVIVGLLLVGIGFAFRSVLRLGREIDWLTWYQTYISHPRPQTITPPRPSLLAPMARMLGDRPRRLSLSATSLRSLLDGIDARLSEGRELSRYLIGLLIFLGLLGTFWGLLQTVGAVSDVIGNLSVSRGELAIVFAELQAGLEAPLGGMGTAFSSSLFGL
;
A
#
# COMPACT_ATOMS: atom_id res chain seq x y z
N MET A 1 -32.61 -2.16 -8.61
CA MET A 1 -32.49 -1.60 -9.96
C MET A 1 -33.37 -0.36 -10.02
N SER A 2 -32.75 0.82 -10.03
CA SER A 2 -33.43 2.11 -9.87
C SER A 2 -34.13 2.53 -11.17
N LEU A 3 -35.27 3.22 -11.10
CA LEU A 3 -35.97 3.79 -12.25
C LEU A 3 -35.05 4.67 -13.14
N ALA A 4 -34.02 5.28 -12.54
CA ALA A 4 -32.99 6.02 -13.27
C ALA A 4 -32.13 5.14 -14.20
N GLU A 5 -31.85 3.89 -13.81
CA GLU A 5 -31.07 2.93 -14.60
C GLU A 5 -31.85 2.41 -15.81
N MET A 6 -33.18 2.28 -15.69
CA MET A 6 -34.06 1.89 -16.80
C MET A 6 -34.21 2.98 -17.86
N HIS A 7 -34.37 4.25 -17.45
CA HIS A 7 -34.45 5.38 -18.39
C HIS A 7 -33.11 5.66 -19.10
N ALA A 8 -31.96 5.45 -18.43
CA ALA A 8 -30.64 5.56 -19.05
C ALA A 8 -30.42 4.49 -20.15
N ARG A 9 -30.85 3.25 -19.91
CA ARG A 9 -30.82 2.18 -20.92
C ARG A 9 -31.69 2.46 -22.14
N ALA A 10 -32.87 3.08 -21.95
CA ALA A 10 -33.80 3.41 -23.04
C ALA A 10 -33.30 4.52 -23.97
N ARG A 11 -32.35 5.37 -23.53
CA ARG A 11 -31.75 6.46 -24.31
C ARG A 11 -30.41 6.13 -24.95
N GLY A 12 -29.93 4.89 -24.83
CA GLY A 12 -28.57 4.54 -25.27
C GLY A 12 -27.48 5.26 -24.47
N GLU A 13 -27.80 5.74 -23.27
CA GLU A 13 -26.83 6.41 -22.40
C GLU A 13 -25.87 5.35 -21.85
N VAL A 14 -24.63 5.42 -22.33
CA VAL A 14 -23.51 4.59 -21.89
C VAL A 14 -23.40 4.69 -20.37
N PRO A 15 -23.29 3.57 -19.63
CA PRO A 15 -23.15 3.61 -18.18
C PRO A 15 -21.97 4.50 -17.80
N ALA A 16 -22.23 5.54 -17.00
CA ALA A 16 -21.20 6.50 -16.61
C ALA A 16 -20.15 5.79 -15.75
N PHE A 17 -19.00 5.48 -16.34
CA PHE A 17 -17.86 4.97 -15.59
C PHE A 17 -17.51 5.94 -14.45
N SER A 18 -17.26 5.39 -13.26
CA SER A 18 -16.94 6.20 -12.08
C SER A 18 -15.66 6.99 -12.34
N ARG A 19 -15.75 8.33 -12.24
CA ARG A 19 -14.63 9.22 -12.55
C ARG A 19 -13.42 8.90 -11.64
N PRO A 20 -12.23 8.62 -12.21
CA PRO A 20 -11.01 8.28 -11.45
C PRO A 20 -10.64 9.35 -10.41
N SER A 21 -10.96 10.62 -10.70
CA SER A 21 -10.72 11.76 -9.80
C SER A 21 -11.41 11.62 -8.44
N ARG A 22 -12.56 10.95 -8.36
CA ARG A 22 -13.25 10.72 -7.08
C ARG A 22 -12.44 9.79 -6.17
N TYR A 23 -11.79 8.77 -6.73
CA TYR A 23 -10.98 7.82 -5.96
C TYR A 23 -9.67 8.46 -5.49
N ILE A 24 -9.00 9.23 -6.35
CA ILE A 24 -7.78 9.98 -5.99
C ILE A 24 -8.07 10.95 -4.84
N ASN A 25 -9.17 11.70 -4.91
CA ASN A 25 -9.53 12.64 -3.85
C ASN A 25 -9.80 11.92 -2.51
N ARG A 26 -10.45 10.74 -2.54
CA ARG A 26 -10.68 9.94 -1.32
C ARG A 26 -9.38 9.39 -0.74
N MET A 27 -8.47 8.90 -1.57
CA MET A 27 -7.14 8.45 -1.14
C MET A 27 -6.32 9.58 -0.54
N ALA A 28 -6.31 10.75 -1.18
CA ALA A 28 -5.60 11.94 -0.69
C ALA A 28 -6.18 12.43 0.63
N LEU A 29 -7.52 12.45 0.78
CA LEU A 29 -8.18 12.79 2.04
C LEU A 29 -7.80 11.81 3.15
N PHE A 30 -7.80 10.51 2.87
CA PHE A 30 -7.45 9.48 3.85
C PHE A 30 -5.99 9.61 4.29
N VAL A 31 -5.05 9.69 3.35
CA VAL A 31 -3.61 9.87 3.66
C VAL A 31 -3.37 11.19 4.39
N GLY A 32 -4.05 12.27 3.98
CA GLY A 32 -4.00 13.54 4.68
C GLY A 32 -4.50 13.45 6.13
N GLY A 33 -5.60 12.73 6.36
CA GLY A 33 -6.12 12.49 7.71
C GLY A 33 -5.13 11.72 8.60
N VAL A 34 -4.52 10.65 8.07
CA VAL A 34 -3.48 9.89 8.78
C VAL A 34 -2.26 10.78 9.07
N ALA A 35 -1.84 11.62 8.11
CA ALA A 35 -0.74 12.56 8.32
C ALA A 35 -1.04 13.60 9.41
N VAL A 36 -2.28 14.09 9.50
CA VAL A 36 -2.70 14.99 10.59
C VAL A 36 -2.62 14.28 11.94
N VAL A 37 -3.11 13.04 12.05
CA VAL A 37 -2.99 12.26 13.29
C VAL A 37 -1.52 12.03 13.66
N ALA A 38 -0.67 11.70 12.68
CA ALA A 38 0.77 11.55 12.90
C ALA A 38 1.44 12.86 13.36
N LEU A 39 1.03 14.01 12.85
CA LEU A 39 1.51 15.32 13.30
C LEU A 39 1.06 15.63 14.74
N LEU A 40 -0.18 15.31 15.10
CA LEU A 40 -0.68 15.48 16.47
C LEU A 40 0.07 14.60 17.47
N LEU A 41 0.49 13.41 17.05
CA LEU A 41 1.24 12.44 17.87
C LEU A 41 2.76 12.51 17.66
N PHE A 42 3.28 13.58 17.04
CA PHE A 42 4.66 13.65 16.58
C PHE A 42 5.69 13.40 17.69
N GLN A 43 5.46 13.93 18.90
CA GLN A 43 6.39 13.73 20.02
C GLN A 43 6.50 12.26 20.43
N GLY A 44 5.37 11.56 20.53
CA GLY A 44 5.35 10.13 20.84
C GLY A 44 5.95 9.28 19.71
N LEU A 45 5.60 9.59 18.47
CA LEU A 45 6.13 8.93 17.27
C LEU A 45 7.64 9.16 17.12
N SER A 46 8.15 10.33 17.45
CA SER A 46 9.59 10.63 17.38
C SER A 46 10.38 9.81 18.39
N ASN A 47 9.91 9.74 19.65
CA ASN A 47 10.54 8.91 20.67
C ASN A 47 10.53 7.41 20.28
N ALA A 48 9.40 6.93 19.77
CA ALA A 48 9.26 5.59 19.22
C ALA A 48 10.20 5.33 18.03
N PHE A 49 10.29 6.29 17.10
CA PHE A 49 11.14 6.19 15.92
C PHE A 49 12.61 6.04 16.31
N MET A 50 13.05 6.79 17.33
CA MET A 50 14.43 6.80 17.81
C MET A 50 14.84 5.51 18.53
N ALA A 51 13.91 4.62 18.88
CA ALA A 51 14.23 3.31 19.45
C ALA A 51 15.01 2.42 18.46
N ASN A 52 14.63 2.46 17.18
CA ASN A 52 15.29 1.72 16.10
C ASN A 52 15.31 2.57 14.81
N PRO A 53 16.12 3.63 14.73
CA PRO A 53 16.05 4.62 13.65
C PRO A 53 16.27 4.01 12.25
N ALA A 54 17.16 3.02 12.16
CA ALA A 54 17.46 2.35 10.90
C ALA A 54 16.25 1.55 10.39
N LEU A 55 15.68 0.69 11.23
CA LEU A 55 14.54 -0.16 10.87
C LEU A 55 13.29 0.70 10.63
N ASN A 56 12.97 1.62 11.54
CA ASN A 56 11.83 2.52 11.42
C ASN A 56 11.95 3.42 10.19
N GLY A 57 13.16 3.88 9.86
CA GLY A 57 13.42 4.62 8.63
C GLY A 57 13.13 3.82 7.36
N VAL A 58 13.50 2.53 7.35
CA VAL A 58 13.17 1.61 6.23
C VAL A 58 11.65 1.41 6.13
N ILE A 59 10.95 1.20 7.25
CA ILE A 59 9.48 1.07 7.26
C ILE A 59 8.83 2.33 6.68
N VAL A 60 9.16 3.51 7.19
CA VAL A 60 8.59 4.78 6.69
C VAL A 60 8.94 5.00 5.22
N GLY A 61 10.17 4.69 4.80
CA GLY A 61 10.58 4.77 3.40
C GLY A 61 9.73 3.87 2.49
N LEU A 62 9.54 2.60 2.87
CA LEU A 62 8.70 1.66 2.13
C LEU A 62 7.23 2.06 2.13
N LEU A 63 6.73 2.62 3.24
CA LEU A 63 5.37 3.16 3.34
C LEU A 63 5.16 4.28 2.32
N LEU A 64 6.08 5.25 2.24
CA LEU A 64 6.01 6.35 1.28
C LEU A 64 6.05 5.84 -0.18
N VAL A 65 6.93 4.87 -0.47
CA VAL A 65 6.98 4.21 -1.78
C VAL A 65 5.66 3.49 -2.09
N GLY A 66 5.08 2.79 -1.12
CA GLY A 66 3.80 2.11 -1.24
C GLY A 66 2.63 3.05 -1.52
N ILE A 67 2.57 4.19 -0.79
CA ILE A 67 1.60 5.25 -1.04
C ILE A 67 1.75 5.77 -2.48
N GLY A 68 2.98 6.12 -2.90
CA GLY A 68 3.25 6.59 -4.26
C GLY A 68 2.84 5.57 -5.34
N PHE A 69 3.12 4.29 -5.10
CA PHE A 69 2.72 3.20 -5.99
C PHE A 69 1.19 3.07 -6.10
N ALA A 70 0.46 3.20 -4.99
CA ALA A 70 -1.00 3.15 -4.96
C ALA A 70 -1.61 4.30 -5.77
N PHE A 71 -1.13 5.54 -5.58
CA PHE A 71 -1.58 6.69 -6.36
C PHE A 71 -1.28 6.53 -7.85
N ARG A 72 -0.07 6.10 -8.20
CA ARG A 72 0.32 5.82 -9.59
C ARG A 72 -0.58 4.76 -10.22
N SER A 73 -0.93 3.72 -9.48
CA SER A 73 -1.79 2.63 -9.95
C SER A 73 -3.18 3.13 -10.32
N VAL A 74 -3.80 3.97 -9.48
CA VAL A 74 -5.11 4.56 -9.75
C VAL A 74 -5.07 5.57 -10.90
N LEU A 75 -4.02 6.39 -10.98
CA LEU A 75 -3.81 7.31 -12.11
C LEU A 75 -3.67 6.59 -13.45
N ARG A 76 -2.94 5.46 -13.46
CA ARG A 76 -2.80 4.61 -14.66
C ARG A 76 -4.13 4.02 -15.09
N LEU A 77 -4.91 3.51 -14.13
CA LEU A 77 -6.25 2.96 -14.39
C LEU A 77 -7.20 4.04 -14.95
N GLY A 78 -7.08 5.28 -14.48
CA GLY A 78 -7.88 6.38 -15.00
C GLY A 78 -7.72 6.61 -16.50
N ARG A 79 -6.48 6.54 -17.01
CA ARG A 79 -6.19 6.69 -18.45
C ARG A 79 -6.85 5.59 -19.30
N GLU A 80 -7.09 4.42 -18.73
CA GLU A 80 -7.74 3.31 -19.43
C GLU A 80 -9.25 3.47 -19.47
N ILE A 81 -9.84 3.99 -18.40
CA ILE A 81 -11.27 4.35 -18.37
C ILE A 81 -11.55 5.47 -19.38
N ASP A 82 -10.67 6.47 -19.48
CA ASP A 82 -10.79 7.56 -20.45
C ASP A 82 -10.70 7.04 -21.90
N TRP A 83 -9.77 6.11 -22.17
CA TRP A 83 -9.67 5.48 -23.48
C TRP A 83 -10.89 4.63 -23.83
N LEU A 84 -11.40 3.82 -22.88
CA LEU A 84 -12.62 3.02 -23.09
C LEU A 84 -13.82 3.90 -23.40
N THR A 85 -13.97 5.02 -22.68
CA THR A 85 -15.05 5.99 -22.89
C THR A 85 -14.93 6.67 -24.25
N TRP A 86 -13.71 7.03 -24.68
CA TRP A 86 -13.44 7.53 -26.03
C TRP A 86 -13.80 6.50 -27.11
N TYR A 87 -13.37 5.24 -26.94
CA TYR A 87 -13.59 4.18 -27.91
C TYR A 87 -15.08 3.83 -28.06
N GLN A 88 -15.83 3.76 -26.96
CA GLN A 88 -17.28 3.56 -27.00
C GLN A 88 -17.99 4.71 -27.73
N THR A 89 -17.59 5.95 -27.46
CA THR A 89 -18.14 7.13 -28.15
C THR A 89 -17.86 7.11 -29.66
N TYR A 90 -16.66 6.65 -30.07
CA TYR A 90 -16.27 6.49 -31.47
C TYR A 90 -17.12 5.46 -32.22
N ILE A 91 -17.39 4.29 -31.62
CA ILE A 91 -18.24 3.26 -32.23
C ILE A 91 -19.70 3.74 -32.34
N SER A 92 -20.23 4.37 -31.28
CA SER A 92 -21.63 4.82 -31.23
C SER A 92 -21.91 6.00 -32.17
N HIS A 93 -20.93 6.88 -32.39
CA HIS A 93 -21.07 8.06 -33.25
C HIS A 93 -19.84 8.23 -34.17
N PRO A 94 -19.80 7.54 -35.33
CA PRO A 94 -18.75 7.66 -36.33
C PRO A 94 -18.89 8.99 -37.10
N ARG A 95 -18.70 10.11 -36.41
CA ARG A 95 -18.47 11.43 -37.01
C ARG A 95 -16.96 11.68 -37.05
N PRO A 96 -16.45 12.53 -37.96
CA PRO A 96 -15.03 12.86 -38.02
C PRO A 96 -14.66 13.69 -36.78
N GLN A 97 -14.32 13.01 -35.69
CA GLN A 97 -13.87 13.65 -34.46
C GLN A 97 -12.38 13.98 -34.61
N THR A 98 -12.04 15.26 -34.52
CA THR A 98 -10.67 15.81 -34.48
C THR A 98 -9.92 15.49 -33.17
N ILE A 99 -10.47 14.62 -32.33
CA ILE A 99 -10.00 14.33 -30.98
C ILE A 99 -8.92 13.25 -31.07
N THR A 100 -7.67 13.61 -30.75
CA THR A 100 -6.58 12.64 -30.61
C THR A 100 -6.94 11.60 -29.54
N PRO A 101 -6.88 10.29 -29.85
CA PRO A 101 -7.21 9.26 -28.86
C PRO A 101 -6.26 9.31 -27.66
N PRO A 102 -6.77 9.19 -26.42
CA PRO A 102 -5.92 8.93 -25.25
C PRO A 102 -5.07 7.69 -25.51
N ARG A 103 -3.82 7.67 -25.07
CA ARG A 103 -2.95 6.48 -25.22
C ARG A 103 -3.16 5.54 -24.02
N PRO A 104 -3.86 4.39 -24.16
CA PRO A 104 -4.04 3.47 -23.05
C PRO A 104 -2.72 2.76 -22.75
N SER A 105 -2.50 2.42 -21.48
CA SER A 105 -1.31 1.70 -21.03
C SER A 105 -1.56 0.19 -20.98
N LEU A 106 -2.54 -0.28 -20.20
CA LEU A 106 -2.85 -1.71 -20.13
C LEU A 106 -3.62 -2.20 -21.37
N LEU A 107 -4.46 -1.35 -21.97
CA LEU A 107 -5.26 -1.69 -23.16
C LEU A 107 -4.57 -1.34 -24.49
N ALA A 108 -3.28 -0.98 -24.46
CA ALA A 108 -2.50 -0.64 -25.65
C ALA A 108 -2.56 -1.69 -26.78
N PRO A 109 -2.52 -3.02 -26.49
CA PRO A 109 -2.60 -4.03 -27.54
C PRO A 109 -3.99 -4.04 -28.22
N MET A 110 -5.06 -3.91 -27.45
CA MET A 110 -6.43 -3.82 -28.00
C MET A 110 -6.62 -2.55 -28.82
N ALA A 111 -6.09 -1.42 -28.35
CA ALA A 111 -6.16 -0.15 -29.08
C ALA A 111 -5.46 -0.21 -30.44
N ARG A 112 -4.31 -0.91 -30.53
CA ARG A 112 -3.61 -1.13 -31.81
C ARG A 112 -4.39 -2.06 -32.74
N MET A 113 -5.01 -3.12 -32.20
CA MET A 113 -5.81 -4.05 -33.02
C MET A 113 -7.12 -3.44 -33.52
N LEU A 114 -7.76 -2.59 -32.72
CA LEU A 114 -9.02 -1.91 -33.07
C LEU A 114 -8.81 -0.67 -33.94
N GLY A 115 -7.68 0.02 -33.78
CA GLY A 115 -7.35 1.24 -34.53
C GLY A 115 -7.10 0.99 -36.02
N ASP A 116 -6.70 -0.21 -36.42
CA ASP A 116 -6.25 -0.46 -37.79
C ASP A 116 -7.39 -0.74 -38.77
N ARG A 117 -8.49 -1.40 -38.38
CA ARG A 117 -9.68 -1.63 -39.27
C ARG A 117 -10.98 -1.87 -38.48
N PRO A 118 -11.89 -0.88 -38.35
CA PRO A 118 -13.15 -1.03 -37.59
C PRO A 118 -14.19 -1.97 -38.22
N ARG A 119 -13.98 -2.49 -39.44
CA ARG A 119 -15.06 -3.16 -40.21
C ARG A 119 -14.95 -4.69 -40.33
N ARG A 120 -13.85 -5.33 -39.92
CA ARG A 120 -13.69 -6.81 -39.92
C ARG A 120 -12.70 -7.30 -38.87
N LEU A 121 -13.11 -7.28 -37.60
CA LEU A 121 -12.42 -8.05 -36.55
C LEU A 121 -13.05 -9.45 -36.47
N SER A 122 -12.56 -10.36 -37.31
CA SER A 122 -12.77 -11.80 -37.16
C SER A 122 -11.68 -12.34 -36.23
N LEU A 123 -11.69 -11.91 -34.96
CA LEU A 123 -10.83 -12.52 -33.96
C LEU A 123 -11.39 -13.89 -33.64
N SER A 124 -10.57 -14.94 -33.82
CA SER A 124 -10.94 -16.26 -33.33
C SER A 124 -11.15 -16.20 -31.81
N ALA A 125 -12.07 -17.00 -31.29
CA ALA A 125 -12.32 -17.07 -29.85
C ALA A 125 -11.03 -17.30 -29.04
N THR A 126 -10.07 -18.02 -29.63
CA THR A 126 -8.74 -18.30 -29.07
C THR A 126 -7.89 -17.03 -28.90
N SER A 127 -7.86 -16.14 -29.90
CA SER A 127 -7.08 -14.89 -29.81
C SER A 127 -7.66 -13.89 -28.80
N LEU A 128 -8.99 -13.83 -28.68
CA LEU A 128 -9.64 -13.00 -27.66
C LEU A 128 -9.35 -13.52 -26.24
N ARG A 129 -9.39 -14.84 -26.04
CA ARG A 129 -9.08 -15.46 -24.76
C ARG A 129 -7.64 -15.19 -24.33
N SER A 130 -6.67 -15.36 -25.23
CA SER A 130 -5.26 -15.05 -24.94
C SER A 130 -5.02 -13.57 -24.56
N LEU A 131 -5.74 -12.63 -25.18
CA LEU A 131 -5.67 -11.21 -24.80
C LEU A 131 -6.27 -10.95 -23.42
N LEU A 132 -7.40 -11.59 -23.09
CA LEU A 132 -8.01 -11.49 -21.77
C LEU A 132 -7.11 -12.08 -20.68
N ASP A 133 -6.51 -13.25 -20.94
CA ASP A 133 -5.55 -13.89 -20.03
C ASP A 133 -4.32 -12.97 -19.81
N GLY A 134 -3.84 -12.30 -20.87
CA GLY A 134 -2.74 -11.34 -20.77
C GLY A 134 -3.09 -10.05 -20.02
N ILE A 135 -4.34 -9.58 -20.08
CA ILE A 135 -4.81 -8.43 -19.29
C ILE A 135 -4.97 -8.84 -17.82
N ASP A 136 -5.53 -10.01 -17.55
CA ASP A 136 -5.73 -10.50 -16.19
C ASP A 136 -4.40 -10.76 -15.48
N ALA A 137 -3.41 -11.34 -16.18
CA ALA A 137 -2.04 -11.51 -15.67
C ALA A 137 -1.37 -10.17 -15.32
N ARG A 138 -1.54 -9.12 -16.13
CA ARG A 138 -0.97 -7.79 -15.85
C ARG A 138 -1.67 -7.09 -14.68
N LEU A 139 -2.99 -7.30 -14.55
CA LEU A 139 -3.77 -6.76 -13.45
C LEU A 139 -3.47 -7.50 -12.14
N SER A 140 -3.25 -8.82 -12.19
CA SER A 140 -2.87 -9.62 -11.02
C SER A 140 -1.47 -9.26 -10.53
N GLU A 141 -0.49 -9.12 -11.43
CA GLU A 141 0.89 -8.72 -11.11
C GLU A 141 0.96 -7.38 -10.34
N GLY A 142 0.18 -6.38 -10.76
CA GLY A 142 0.10 -5.09 -10.05
C GLY A 142 -0.53 -5.19 -8.65
N ARG A 143 -1.50 -6.10 -8.47
CA ARG A 143 -2.10 -6.39 -7.15
C ARG A 143 -1.16 -7.19 -6.25
N GLU A 144 -0.35 -8.05 -6.84
CA GLU A 144 0.61 -8.89 -6.14
C GLU A 144 1.69 -8.04 -5.46
N LEU A 145 2.28 -7.09 -6.18
CA LEU A 145 3.28 -6.17 -5.62
C LEU A 145 2.74 -5.39 -4.41
N SER A 146 1.50 -4.89 -4.51
CA SER A 146 0.85 -4.18 -3.40
C SER A 146 0.69 -5.08 -2.18
N ARG A 147 0.34 -6.36 -2.39
CA ARG A 147 0.19 -7.35 -1.31
C ARG A 147 1.53 -7.72 -0.68
N TYR A 148 2.58 -7.86 -1.48
CA TYR A 148 3.93 -8.07 -0.97
C TYR A 148 4.41 -6.89 -0.15
N LEU A 149 4.15 -5.65 -0.58
CA LEU A 149 4.58 -4.46 0.15
C LEU A 149 3.86 -4.33 1.50
N ILE A 150 2.57 -4.63 1.56
CA ILE A 150 1.81 -4.71 2.83
C ILE A 150 2.40 -5.81 3.72
N GLY A 151 2.61 -7.02 3.19
CA GLY A 151 3.18 -8.13 3.94
C GLY A 151 4.59 -7.82 4.46
N LEU A 152 5.40 -7.12 3.65
CA LEU A 152 6.74 -6.69 4.02
C LEU A 152 6.73 -5.65 5.14
N LEU A 153 5.85 -4.64 5.08
CA LEU A 153 5.71 -3.64 6.15
C LEU A 153 5.32 -4.30 7.48
N ILE A 154 4.34 -5.21 7.45
CA ILE A 154 3.93 -5.99 8.63
C ILE A 154 5.10 -6.82 9.15
N PHE A 155 5.79 -7.54 8.26
CA PHE A 155 6.94 -8.37 8.64
C PHE A 155 8.06 -7.55 9.26
N LEU A 156 8.40 -6.39 8.69
CA LEU A 156 9.40 -5.48 9.26
C LEU A 156 8.97 -4.95 10.63
N GLY A 157 7.68 -4.63 10.81
CA GLY A 157 7.14 -4.22 12.10
C GLY A 157 7.31 -5.32 13.16
N LEU A 158 6.96 -6.56 12.81
CA LEU A 158 7.16 -7.73 13.67
C LEU A 158 8.64 -8.03 13.95
N LEU A 159 9.51 -7.83 12.96
CA LEU A 159 10.96 -7.97 13.14
C LEU A 159 11.48 -6.95 14.15
N GLY A 160 10.93 -5.73 14.15
CA GLY A 160 11.26 -4.71 15.13
C GLY A 160 10.92 -5.10 16.57
N THR A 161 9.77 -5.77 16.80
CA THR A 161 9.43 -6.27 18.14
C THR A 161 10.35 -7.39 18.57
N PHE A 162 10.66 -8.32 17.66
CA PHE A 162 11.62 -9.39 17.92
C PHE A 162 12.99 -8.82 18.32
N TRP A 163 13.47 -7.80 17.60
CA TRP A 163 14.74 -7.14 17.91
C TRP A 163 14.75 -6.51 19.30
N GLY A 164 13.69 -5.78 19.68
CA GLY A 164 13.64 -5.16 21.01
C GLY A 164 13.48 -6.17 22.14
N LEU A 165 12.83 -7.31 21.90
CA LEU A 165 12.81 -8.42 22.86
C LEU A 165 14.19 -9.04 23.04
N LEU A 166 14.98 -9.20 21.97
CA LEU A 166 16.37 -9.67 22.09
C LEU A 166 17.23 -8.72 22.93
N GLN A 167 17.06 -7.40 22.76
CA GLN A 167 17.75 -6.42 23.62
C GLN A 167 17.35 -6.55 25.09
N THR A 168 16.06 -6.78 25.34
CA THR A 168 15.53 -6.99 26.71
C THR A 168 16.17 -8.24 27.34
N VAL A 169 16.22 -9.35 26.61
CA VAL A 169 16.85 -10.60 27.08
C VAL A 169 18.34 -10.42 27.31
N GLY A 170 19.05 -9.71 26.42
CA GLY A 170 20.48 -9.40 26.58
C GLY A 170 20.75 -8.61 27.85
N ALA A 171 19.97 -7.54 28.09
CA ALA A 171 20.11 -6.73 29.30
C ALA A 171 19.84 -7.54 30.59
N VAL A 172 18.86 -8.44 30.58
CA VAL A 172 18.62 -9.36 31.71
C VAL A 172 19.81 -10.33 31.90
N SER A 173 20.37 -10.85 30.80
CA SER A 173 21.55 -11.72 30.85
C SER A 173 22.77 -11.01 31.45
N ASP A 174 22.98 -9.74 31.09
CA ASP A 174 24.10 -8.93 31.60
C ASP A 174 23.97 -8.68 33.11
N VAL A 175 22.75 -8.40 33.58
CA VAL A 175 22.45 -8.22 35.01
C VAL A 175 22.75 -9.51 35.77
N ILE A 176 22.29 -10.66 35.28
CA ILE A 176 22.56 -11.96 35.93
C ILE A 176 24.05 -12.29 35.92
N GLY A 177 24.75 -12.00 34.81
CA GLY A 177 26.18 -12.28 34.66
C GLY A 177 27.08 -11.41 35.56
N ASN A 178 26.67 -10.17 35.85
CA ASN A 178 27.42 -9.23 36.68
C ASN A 178 27.20 -9.40 38.19
N LEU A 179 26.23 -10.23 38.61
CA LEU A 179 25.99 -10.51 40.03
C LEU A 179 27.12 -11.37 40.61
N SER A 180 28.10 -10.73 41.26
CA SER A 180 29.08 -11.45 42.07
C SER A 180 28.48 -11.82 43.43
N VAL A 181 28.27 -13.10 43.68
CA VAL A 181 27.74 -13.59 44.96
C VAL A 181 28.86 -13.59 46.01
N SER A 182 29.10 -12.43 46.64
CA SER A 182 29.94 -12.35 47.84
C SER A 182 29.10 -12.56 49.09
N ARG A 183 29.56 -13.47 49.97
CA ARG A 183 28.81 -13.92 51.15
C ARG A 183 28.74 -12.78 52.19
N GLY A 184 27.65 -12.02 52.19
CA GLY A 184 27.40 -10.96 53.18
C GLY A 184 26.51 -9.81 52.70
N GLU A 185 26.27 -9.68 51.39
CA GLU A 185 25.67 -8.48 50.80
C GLU A 185 24.37 -8.75 50.01
N LEU A 186 23.51 -9.64 50.52
CA LEU A 186 22.23 -10.00 49.87
C LEU A 186 21.34 -8.79 49.54
N ALA A 187 21.34 -7.75 50.39
CA ALA A 187 20.57 -6.54 50.15
C ALA A 187 21.10 -5.72 48.95
N ILE A 188 22.41 -5.73 48.71
CA ILE A 188 23.06 -5.02 47.60
C ILE A 188 22.78 -5.78 46.28
N VAL A 189 22.93 -7.10 46.30
CA VAL A 189 22.58 -8.00 45.18
C VAL A 189 21.12 -7.84 44.76
N PHE A 190 20.19 -7.70 45.72
CA PHE A 190 18.77 -7.51 45.41
C PHE A 190 18.48 -6.13 44.82
N ALA A 191 19.16 -5.08 45.30
CA ALA A 191 19.07 -3.73 44.76
C ALA A 191 19.63 -3.64 43.32
N GLU A 192 20.74 -4.33 43.04
CA GLU A 192 21.31 -4.44 41.69
C GLU A 192 20.40 -5.22 40.72
N LEU A 193 19.78 -6.32 41.18
CA LEU A 193 18.77 -7.04 40.40
C LEU A 193 17.56 -6.14 40.10
N GLN A 194 17.06 -5.42 41.10
CA GLN A 194 15.93 -4.52 40.93
C GLN A 194 16.25 -3.43 39.90
N ALA A 195 17.38 -2.74 40.06
CA ALA A 195 17.82 -1.69 39.13
C ALA A 195 18.11 -2.25 37.72
N GLY A 196 18.71 -3.44 37.64
CA GLY A 196 19.03 -4.12 36.39
C GLY A 196 17.80 -4.59 35.61
N LEU A 197 16.71 -4.94 36.29
CA LEU A 197 15.46 -5.38 35.67
C LEU A 197 14.51 -4.23 35.31
N GLU A 198 14.68 -3.06 35.93
CA GLU A 198 13.85 -1.88 35.67
C GLU A 198 14.12 -1.27 34.27
N ALA A 199 15.38 -1.24 33.84
CA ALA A 199 15.77 -0.72 32.53
C ALA A 199 15.18 -1.52 31.33
N PRO A 200 15.25 -2.86 31.30
CA PRO A 200 14.60 -3.68 30.28
C PRO A 200 13.07 -3.53 30.26
N LEU A 201 12.42 -3.43 31.44
CA LEU A 201 10.98 -3.26 31.55
C LEU A 201 10.50 -1.92 30.96
N GLY A 202 11.25 -0.84 31.18
CA GLY A 202 10.99 0.45 30.53
C GLY A 202 11.24 0.41 29.02
N GLY A 203 12.25 -0.34 28.57
CA GLY A 203 12.60 -0.52 27.16
C GLY A 203 11.55 -1.27 26.34
N MET A 204 10.74 -2.13 26.97
CA MET A 204 9.76 -2.97 26.28
C MET A 204 8.72 -2.16 25.50
N GLY A 205 8.26 -1.02 26.03
CA GLY A 205 7.32 -0.13 25.33
C GLY A 205 7.90 0.46 24.04
N THR A 206 9.21 0.70 24.00
CA THR A 206 9.89 1.21 22.80
C THR A 206 10.10 0.13 21.75
N ALA A 207 10.33 -1.12 22.16
CA ALA A 207 10.43 -2.29 21.28
C ALA A 207 9.13 -2.57 20.49
N PHE A 208 7.97 -2.39 21.13
CA PHE A 208 6.67 -2.54 20.47
C PHE A 208 6.37 -1.46 19.43
N SER A 209 7.02 -0.31 19.54
CA SER A 209 6.71 0.84 18.68
C SER A 209 7.06 0.62 17.21
N SER A 210 8.10 -0.16 16.91
CA SER A 210 8.44 -0.57 15.53
C SER A 210 7.32 -1.37 14.87
N SER A 211 6.58 -2.17 15.64
CA SER A 211 5.37 -2.89 15.16
C SER A 211 4.28 -1.93 14.71
N LEU A 212 4.08 -0.85 15.47
CA LEU A 212 3.05 0.15 15.19
C LEU A 212 3.34 0.93 13.91
N PHE A 213 4.61 1.09 13.54
CA PHE A 213 4.97 1.70 12.25
C PHE A 213 4.74 0.76 11.07
N GLY A 214 4.89 -0.55 11.26
CA GLY A 214 4.71 -1.55 10.20
C GLY A 214 3.25 -1.86 9.88
N LEU A 215 2.34 -1.64 10.83
CA LEU A 215 0.89 -1.78 10.67
C LEU A 215 0.26 -0.52 10.06
#